data_AF-A0A516GD74-F1
#
_entry.id   AF-A0A516GD74-F1
#
_cell.length_a   1.000
_cell.length_b   1.000
_cell.length_c   1.000
_cell.angle_alpha   90.00
_cell.angle_beta   90.00
_cell.angle_gamma   90.00
#
_symmetry.space_group_name_H-M   'P 1'
#
loop_
_entity.id
_entity.type
_entity.pdbx_description
1 polymer ?
#
loop_
_entity_poly.entity_id
_entity_poly.type
_entity_poly.pdbx_seq_one_letter_code
_entity_poly.pdbx_strand_id
1 'polypeptide(L)'
;MLLGAVVLGTGWWWSHPNVYGDVGDEFGARPEALMSVYVAMVEEPDLGRVTIINAEPRVHVFGGEAQADVLLCNAARIGIVYGDDVESQCFPPGQQRDDASWDQVVLKVTPLGAGTVVVVDGIDLTYKTQFQRGSEHTGSTGAIVFPNE
;
A
#
# COMPACT_ATOMS: atom_id res chain seq x y z
N MET A 1 51.20 -19.47 -5.52
CA MET A 1 51.30 -18.94 -4.15
C MET A 1 50.48 -17.65 -4.13
N LEU A 2 49.36 -17.65 -3.38
CA LEU A 2 48.61 -16.53 -2.78
C LEU A 2 48.37 -15.24 -3.61
N LEU A 3 47.12 -14.97 -4.05
CA LEU A 3 46.00 -14.28 -3.36
C LEU A 3 45.98 -12.77 -3.74
N GLY A 4 44.97 -12.30 -4.50
CA GLY A 4 43.75 -11.68 -3.93
C GLY A 4 43.89 -10.14 -4.01
N ALA A 5 42.90 -9.32 -4.35
CA ALA A 5 41.48 -9.43 -4.15
C ALA A 5 40.70 -8.64 -5.22
N VAL A 6 39.60 -9.23 -5.67
CA VAL A 6 38.54 -8.54 -6.41
C VAL A 6 37.70 -7.79 -5.38
N VAL A 7 37.72 -6.45 -5.43
CA VAL A 7 36.82 -5.60 -4.64
C VAL A 7 35.48 -5.53 -5.38
N LEU A 8 34.64 -6.55 -5.20
CA LEU A 8 33.21 -6.51 -5.53
C LEU A 8 32.45 -6.55 -4.20
N GLY A 9 32.36 -5.41 -3.54
CA GLY A 9 31.81 -5.33 -2.19
C GLY A 9 31.32 -3.94 -1.84
N THR A 10 30.47 -3.33 -2.68
CA THR A 10 29.84 -2.03 -2.37
C THR A 10 28.40 -1.93 -2.87
N GLY A 11 27.57 -2.96 -2.62
CA GLY A 11 26.13 -2.88 -2.94
C GLY A 11 25.20 -3.67 -2.01
N TRP A 12 25.73 -4.25 -0.94
CA TRP A 12 25.04 -5.28 -0.13
C TRP A 12 24.94 -4.95 1.36
N TRP A 13 25.19 -3.70 1.72
CA TRP A 13 24.69 -3.16 2.97
C TRP A 13 23.44 -2.35 2.64
N TRP A 14 22.42 -2.50 3.48
CA TRP A 14 21.20 -1.68 3.58
C TRP A 14 19.89 -2.19 2.97
N SER A 15 19.82 -3.32 2.24
CA SER A 15 18.53 -3.94 1.93
C SER A 15 18.00 -4.67 3.17
N HIS A 16 16.95 -4.15 3.79
CA HIS A 16 16.26 -4.82 4.89
C HIS A 16 15.63 -6.13 4.36
N PRO A 17 15.63 -7.25 5.11
CA PRO A 17 14.76 -8.38 4.80
C PRO A 17 13.30 -7.91 4.80
N ASN A 18 12.50 -8.41 3.87
CA ASN A 18 11.06 -8.20 3.71
C ASN A 18 10.37 -8.01 5.07
N VAL A 19 9.72 -6.86 5.26
CA VAL A 19 9.11 -6.46 6.52
C VAL A 19 7.62 -6.79 6.54
N TYR A 20 6.98 -6.70 5.38
CA TYR A 20 5.55 -6.92 5.23
C TYR A 20 5.23 -8.33 4.72
N GLY A 21 6.19 -9.00 4.08
CA GLY A 21 6.00 -10.32 3.48
C GLY A 21 5.37 -10.23 2.09
N ASP A 22 5.18 -11.40 1.47
CA ASP A 22 4.57 -11.53 0.15
C ASP A 22 3.09 -11.11 0.19
N VAL A 23 2.54 -10.79 -0.99
CA VAL A 23 1.12 -10.46 -1.21
C VAL A 23 0.22 -11.51 -0.56
N GLY A 24 -0.58 -11.10 0.42
CA GLY A 24 -1.05 -12.01 1.48
C GLY A 24 -2.51 -12.46 1.42
N ASP A 25 -3.42 -11.67 0.86
CA ASP A 25 -4.85 -12.00 0.84
C ASP A 25 -5.53 -11.55 -0.46
N GLU A 26 -6.42 -12.40 -0.98
CA GLU A 26 -7.27 -12.08 -2.13
C GLU A 26 -8.59 -11.45 -1.67
N PHE A 27 -9.06 -10.42 -2.38
CA PHE A 27 -10.34 -9.78 -2.10
C PHE A 27 -11.20 -9.54 -3.34
N GLY A 28 -12.51 -9.38 -3.11
CA GLY A 28 -13.46 -8.92 -4.11
C GLY A 28 -14.40 -7.90 -3.52
N ALA A 29 -14.54 -6.74 -4.19
CA ALA A 29 -15.45 -5.67 -3.78
C ALA A 29 -16.41 -5.31 -4.91
N ARG A 30 -17.67 -5.06 -4.55
CA ARG A 30 -18.74 -4.66 -5.48
C ARG A 30 -19.62 -3.61 -4.82
N PRO A 31 -19.19 -2.33 -4.78
CA PRO A 31 -20.00 -1.27 -4.20
C PRO A 31 -21.32 -1.12 -4.96
N GLU A 32 -22.39 -0.74 -4.24
CA GLU A 32 -23.72 -0.58 -4.83
C GLU A 32 -23.88 0.73 -5.63
N ALA A 33 -22.98 1.69 -5.44
CA ALA A 33 -22.96 2.97 -6.16
C ALA A 33 -21.52 3.40 -6.48
N LEU A 34 -21.38 4.48 -7.26
CA LEU A 34 -20.09 5.11 -7.57
C LEU A 34 -19.57 5.86 -6.34
N MET A 35 -18.86 5.14 -5.48
CA MET A 35 -18.26 5.68 -4.26
C MET A 35 -16.85 5.16 -4.06
N SER A 36 -16.06 5.89 -3.27
CA SER A 36 -14.72 5.47 -2.87
C SER A 36 -14.75 4.11 -2.16
N VAL A 37 -13.81 3.23 -2.50
CA VAL A 37 -13.58 1.95 -1.84
C VAL A 37 -12.21 1.99 -1.16
N TYR A 38 -12.17 1.63 0.11
CA TYR A 38 -10.96 1.61 0.93
C TYR A 38 -10.64 0.17 1.27
N VAL A 39 -9.44 -0.28 0.90
CA VAL A 39 -8.97 -1.65 1.11
C VAL A 39 -7.73 -1.59 1.98
N ALA A 40 -7.73 -2.33 3.10
CA ALA A 40 -6.50 -2.50 3.87
C ALA A 40 -5.51 -3.35 3.06
N MET A 41 -4.30 -2.82 2.93
CA MET A 41 -3.23 -3.45 2.17
C MET A 41 -2.30 -4.19 3.11
N VAL A 42 -1.76 -3.51 4.12
CA VAL A 42 -0.88 -4.10 5.12
C VAL A 42 -1.07 -3.41 6.47
N GLU A 43 -0.77 -4.13 7.55
CA GLU A 43 -0.74 -3.59 8.92
C GLU A 43 0.69 -3.13 9.30
N GLU A 44 0.80 -2.28 10.32
CA GLU A 44 2.11 -1.92 10.87
C GLU A 44 2.80 -3.18 11.43
N PRO A 45 4.06 -3.45 11.02
CA PRO A 45 4.78 -4.63 11.45
C PRO A 45 5.24 -4.48 12.91
N ASP A 46 5.22 -5.58 13.68
CA ASP A 46 5.64 -5.62 15.10
C ASP A 46 7.18 -5.54 15.32
N LEU A 47 7.91 -4.93 14.37
CA LEU A 47 9.38 -4.85 14.36
C LEU A 47 9.91 -3.49 14.82
N GLY A 48 9.05 -2.65 15.39
CA GLY A 48 9.34 -1.27 15.79
C GLY A 48 8.90 -0.24 14.75
N ARG A 49 8.90 1.05 15.14
CA ARG A 49 8.32 2.14 14.33
C ARG A 49 8.90 2.19 12.91
N VAL A 50 8.06 1.94 11.92
CA VAL A 50 8.39 2.04 10.49
C VAL A 50 7.88 3.36 9.93
N THR A 51 8.74 4.07 9.21
CA THR A 51 8.36 5.30 8.49
C THR A 51 8.15 4.96 7.02
N ILE A 52 6.94 5.16 6.50
CA ILE A 52 6.66 5.01 5.07
C ILE A 52 7.09 6.30 4.36
N ILE A 53 8.06 6.17 3.47
CA ILE A 53 8.63 7.29 2.70
C ILE A 53 7.80 7.53 1.44
N ASN A 54 7.47 6.46 0.73
CA ASN A 54 6.69 6.47 -0.50
C ASN A 54 5.80 5.24 -0.55
N ALA A 55 4.64 5.36 -1.18
CA ALA A 55 3.76 4.24 -1.47
C ALA A 55 3.05 4.47 -2.80
N GLU A 56 3.12 3.47 -3.68
CA GLU A 56 2.55 3.54 -5.03
C GLU A 56 1.57 2.38 -5.24
N PRO A 57 0.33 2.65 -5.68
CA PRO A 57 -0.63 1.60 -5.95
C PRO A 57 -0.31 0.88 -7.27
N ARG A 58 -0.43 -0.45 -7.28
CA ARG A 58 -0.36 -1.24 -8.51
C ARG A 58 -1.76 -1.68 -8.90
N VAL A 59 -2.34 -0.94 -9.84
CA VAL A 59 -3.71 -1.20 -10.29
C VAL A 59 -3.81 -1.20 -11.81
N HIS A 60 -4.71 -2.02 -12.31
CA HIS A 60 -5.12 -2.05 -13.70
C HIS A 60 -6.60 -1.69 -13.80
N VAL A 61 -6.92 -0.68 -14.61
CA VAL A 61 -8.29 -0.17 -14.78
C VAL A 61 -8.84 -0.58 -16.14
N PHE A 62 -10.07 -1.08 -16.16
CA PHE A 62 -10.78 -1.52 -17.36
C PHE A 62 -12.18 -0.92 -17.42
N GLY A 63 -12.70 -0.68 -18.64
CA GLY A 63 -14.08 -0.25 -18.88
C GLY A 63 -14.37 1.23 -18.58
N GLY A 64 -13.54 1.90 -17.77
CA GLY A 64 -13.67 3.30 -17.40
C GLY A 64 -12.39 3.88 -16.83
N GLU A 65 -12.53 4.86 -15.93
CA GLU A 65 -11.43 5.55 -15.25
C GLU A 65 -11.59 5.44 -13.73
N ALA A 66 -10.47 5.33 -13.03
CA ALA A 66 -10.43 5.35 -11.57
C ALA A 66 -9.15 6.03 -11.09
N GLN A 67 -9.26 6.70 -9.95
CA GLN A 67 -8.12 7.20 -9.20
C GLN A 67 -7.78 6.21 -8.09
N ALA A 68 -6.50 5.92 -7.90
CA ALA A 68 -5.99 5.08 -6.82
C ALA A 68 -4.96 5.86 -6.01
N ASP A 69 -5.17 5.95 -4.70
CA ASP A 69 -4.29 6.64 -3.77
C ASP A 69 -3.95 5.71 -2.60
N VAL A 70 -2.71 5.76 -2.11
CA VAL A 70 -2.31 5.05 -0.90
C VAL A 70 -2.32 6.00 0.28
N LEU A 71 -2.91 5.56 1.39
CA LEU A 71 -3.09 6.32 2.62
C LEU A 71 -2.49 5.55 3.80
N LEU A 72 -2.02 6.28 4.81
CA LEU A 72 -1.63 5.75 6.11
C LEU A 72 -2.73 6.10 7.10
N CYS A 73 -3.35 5.10 7.71
CA CYS A 73 -4.49 5.27 8.61
C CYS A 73 -4.15 4.79 10.02
N ASN A 74 -4.83 5.34 11.03
CA ASN A 74 -4.67 5.00 12.44
C ASN A 74 -6.02 4.64 13.06
N ALA A 75 -6.07 3.56 13.84
CA ALA A 75 -7.28 2.97 14.42
C ALA A 75 -8.29 2.53 13.35
N ALA A 76 -7.80 2.37 12.13
CA ALA A 76 -8.50 1.77 11.03
C ALA A 76 -8.51 0.25 11.27
N ARG A 77 -9.62 -0.33 11.71
CA ARG A 77 -9.85 -1.77 11.49
C ARG A 77 -10.52 -1.92 10.13
N ILE A 78 -9.79 -1.57 9.09
CA ILE A 78 -10.32 -1.55 7.72
C ILE A 78 -10.05 -2.94 7.13
N GLY A 79 -11.08 -3.59 6.61
CA GLY A 79 -10.92 -4.71 5.69
C GLY A 79 -11.19 -4.18 4.29
N ILE A 80 -12.49 -4.06 3.98
CA ILE A 80 -13.00 -3.32 2.83
C ILE A 80 -14.11 -2.41 3.34
N VAL A 81 -13.99 -1.11 3.11
CA VAL A 81 -14.96 -0.10 3.53
C VAL A 81 -15.36 0.75 2.33
N TYR A 82 -16.60 1.23 2.34
CA TYR A 82 -17.18 2.02 1.26
C TYR A 82 -17.57 3.41 1.77
N GLY A 83 -17.35 4.46 0.96
CA GLY A 83 -17.68 5.84 1.32
C GLY A 83 -16.61 6.56 2.15
N ASP A 84 -16.81 7.85 2.44
CA ASP A 84 -15.71 8.77 2.80
C ASP A 84 -15.39 8.89 4.30
N ASP A 85 -16.10 8.16 5.18
CA ASP A 85 -15.95 8.28 6.65
C ASP A 85 -14.53 7.90 7.14
N VAL A 86 -13.77 7.19 6.33
CA VAL A 86 -12.40 6.72 6.61
C VAL A 86 -11.37 7.85 6.56
N GLU A 87 -11.55 8.88 5.72
CA GLU A 87 -10.48 9.84 5.42
C GLU A 87 -9.99 10.64 6.63
N SER A 88 -10.88 10.87 7.60
CA SER A 88 -10.55 11.66 8.81
C SER A 88 -9.46 11.03 9.68
N GLN A 89 -9.20 9.73 9.52
CA GLN A 89 -8.23 8.96 10.27
C GLN A 89 -6.96 8.66 9.46
N CYS A 90 -6.88 9.21 8.25
CA CYS A 90 -5.86 8.87 7.27
C CYS A 90 -5.07 10.10 6.81
N PHE A 91 -3.84 9.87 6.37
CA PHE A 91 -2.97 10.88 5.78
C PHE A 91 -2.10 10.27 4.68
N PRO A 92 -1.69 11.05 3.67
CA PRO A 92 -0.86 10.52 2.60
C PRO A 92 0.58 10.22 3.08
N PRO A 93 1.26 9.24 2.44
CA PRO A 93 2.68 8.99 2.64
C PRO A 93 3.53 10.26 2.50
N GLY A 94 4.63 10.35 3.25
CA GLY A 94 5.53 11.51 3.23
C GLY A 94 5.01 12.77 3.96
N GLN A 95 3.73 12.82 4.36
CA GLN A 95 3.20 13.84 5.28
C GLN A 95 3.17 13.37 6.74
N GLN A 96 3.80 12.22 7.03
CA GLN A 96 3.95 11.72 8.39
C GLN A 96 4.70 12.76 9.24
N ARG A 97 4.01 13.36 10.21
CA ARG A 97 4.66 14.14 11.27
C ARG A 97 5.37 13.18 12.22
N ASP A 98 6.40 13.64 12.93
CA ASP A 98 7.17 12.79 13.86
C ASP A 98 6.31 12.14 14.96
N ASP A 99 5.14 12.71 15.25
CA ASP A 99 4.14 12.24 16.20
C ASP A 99 2.95 11.50 15.58
N ALA A 100 2.83 11.48 14.24
CA ALA A 100 1.76 10.77 13.54
C ALA A 100 2.04 9.26 13.54
N SER A 101 1.24 8.51 14.28
CA SER A 101 1.19 7.04 14.20
C SER A 101 0.15 6.60 13.18
N TRP A 102 0.41 5.46 12.56
CA TRP A 102 -0.48 4.73 11.65
C TRP A 102 -0.43 3.26 12.05
N ASP A 103 -1.50 2.52 11.85
CA ASP A 103 -1.57 1.08 12.11
C ASP A 103 -1.87 0.27 10.84
N GLN A 104 -2.35 0.91 9.77
CA GLN A 104 -2.60 0.28 8.48
C GLN A 104 -2.22 1.18 7.30
N VAL A 105 -1.75 0.55 6.22
CA VAL A 105 -1.68 1.16 4.88
C VAL A 105 -2.93 0.77 4.11
N VAL A 106 -3.62 1.76 3.56
CA VAL A 106 -4.93 1.60 2.92
C VAL A 106 -4.88 2.10 1.48
N LEU A 107 -5.42 1.32 0.56
CA LEU A 107 -5.66 1.73 -0.82
C LEU A 107 -7.06 2.34 -0.93
N LYS A 108 -7.13 3.61 -1.31
CA LYS A 108 -8.37 4.27 -1.73
C LYS A 108 -8.50 4.16 -3.24
N VAL A 109 -9.62 3.62 -3.71
CA VAL A 109 -10.00 3.59 -5.13
C VAL A 109 -11.26 4.40 -5.34
N THR A 110 -11.16 5.46 -6.13
CA THR A 110 -12.29 6.35 -6.46
C THR A 110 -12.68 6.13 -7.93
N PRO A 111 -13.90 5.65 -8.22
CA PRO A 111 -14.36 5.52 -9.59
C PRO A 111 -14.60 6.92 -10.19
N LEU A 112 -14.13 7.14 -11.41
CA LEU A 112 -14.42 8.34 -12.19
C LEU A 112 -15.48 8.08 -13.28
N GLY A 113 -15.78 6.81 -13.55
CA GLY A 113 -16.82 6.38 -14.49
C GLY A 113 -17.55 5.13 -14.05
N ALA A 114 -18.77 4.96 -14.57
CA ALA A 114 -19.56 3.75 -14.36
C ALA A 114 -19.00 2.55 -15.15
N GLY A 115 -19.30 1.35 -14.69
CA GLY A 115 -18.82 0.09 -15.29
C GLY A 115 -17.31 -0.12 -15.18
N THR A 116 -16.64 0.68 -14.34
CA THR A 116 -15.20 0.58 -14.11
C THR A 116 -14.87 -0.70 -13.34
N VAL A 117 -13.87 -1.43 -13.80
CA VAL A 117 -13.27 -2.56 -13.08
C VAL A 117 -11.83 -2.21 -12.75
N VAL A 118 -11.49 -2.29 -11.47
CA VAL A 118 -10.12 -2.05 -10.98
C VAL A 118 -9.58 -3.36 -10.44
N VAL A 119 -8.54 -3.88 -11.09
CA VAL A 119 -7.76 -5.02 -10.60
C VAL A 119 -6.59 -4.47 -9.80
N VAL A 120 -6.47 -4.91 -8.55
CA VAL A 120 -5.44 -4.50 -7.60
C VAL A 120 -4.41 -5.62 -7.49
N ASP A 121 -3.15 -5.28 -7.75
CA ASP A 121 -1.99 -6.14 -7.62
C ASP A 121 -1.08 -5.58 -6.52
N GLY A 122 -1.59 -5.46 -5.30
CA GLY A 122 -0.85 -4.92 -4.17
C GLY A 122 -0.43 -3.45 -4.28
N ILE A 123 0.60 -3.10 -3.51
CA ILE A 123 1.24 -1.78 -3.46
C ILE A 123 2.76 -1.93 -3.41
N ASP A 124 3.46 -0.92 -3.93
CA ASP A 124 4.90 -0.79 -3.74
C ASP A 124 5.17 0.18 -2.59
N LEU A 125 5.80 -0.33 -1.54
CA LEU A 125 6.20 0.47 -0.38
C LEU A 125 7.68 0.77 -0.43
N THR A 126 8.04 1.98 -0.03
CA THR A 126 9.41 2.31 0.33
C THR A 126 9.42 2.89 1.73
N TYR A 127 10.20 2.29 2.62
CA TYR A 127 10.12 2.54 4.05
C TYR A 127 11.51 2.63 4.69
N LYS A 128 11.54 3.16 5.92
CA LYS A 128 12.74 3.25 6.76
C LYS A 128 12.47 2.65 8.13
N THR A 129 13.41 1.83 8.60
CA THR A 129 13.46 1.30 9.97
C THR A 129 14.76 1.75 10.63
N GLN A 130 14.70 2.56 11.68
CA GLN A 130 15.87 3.14 12.37
C GLN A 130 16.90 3.78 11.41
N PHE A 131 17.89 3.00 10.95
CA PHE A 131 18.92 3.41 10.00
C PHE A 131 18.73 2.84 8.60
N GLN A 132 17.96 1.76 8.43
CA GLN A 132 17.84 0.99 7.19
C GLN A 132 16.67 1.44 6.34
N ARG A 133 16.80 1.31 5.01
CA ARG A 133 15.75 1.62 4.03
C ARG A 133 15.43 0.37 3.23
N GLY A 134 14.15 0.07 3.07
CA GLY A 134 13.66 -1.04 2.26
C GLY A 134 12.68 -0.56 1.20
N SER A 135 12.54 -1.33 0.14
CA SER A 135 11.43 -1.25 -0.79
C SER A 135 10.87 -2.65 -1.00
N GLU A 136 9.56 -2.78 -0.96
CA GLU A 136 8.88 -4.08 -1.00
C GLU A 136 7.57 -3.95 -1.78
N HIS A 137 7.27 -5.00 -2.55
CA HIS A 137 5.98 -5.19 -3.18
C HIS A 137 5.12 -6.07 -2.26
N THR A 138 3.98 -5.58 -1.80
CA THR A 138 3.21 -6.26 -0.76
C THR A 138 1.72 -5.88 -0.80
N GLY A 139 0.96 -6.42 0.16
CA GLY A 139 -0.44 -6.12 0.40
C GLY A 139 -1.42 -7.04 -0.32
N SER A 140 -2.71 -6.70 -0.26
CA SER A 140 -3.80 -7.51 -0.80
C SER A 140 -3.90 -7.44 -2.34
N THR A 141 -4.30 -8.55 -2.98
CA THR A 141 -4.66 -8.58 -4.41
C THR A 141 -6.17 -8.73 -4.56
N GLY A 142 -6.76 -8.22 -5.63
CA GLY A 142 -8.19 -8.38 -5.80
C GLY A 142 -8.79 -7.59 -6.94
N ALA A 143 -10.12 -7.55 -6.98
CA ALA A 143 -10.86 -6.77 -7.95
C ALA A 143 -12.00 -5.97 -7.31
N ILE A 144 -12.18 -4.75 -7.78
CA ILE A 144 -13.29 -3.86 -7.45
C ILE A 144 -14.11 -3.66 -8.72
N VAL A 145 -15.39 -4.01 -8.68
CA VAL A 145 -16.31 -3.88 -9.82
C VAL A 145 -17.37 -2.83 -9.49
N PHE A 146 -17.29 -1.68 -10.14
CA PHE A 146 -18.25 -0.59 -9.98
C PHE A 146 -19.51 -0.82 -10.83
N PRO A 147 -20.69 -0.33 -10.38
CA PRO A 147 -21.94 -0.49 -11.11
C PRO A 147 -21.92 0.29 -12.43
N ASN A 148 -22.75 -0.15 -13.38
CA ASN A 148 -22.87 0.47 -14.70
C ASN A 148 -23.74 1.73 -14.73
N GLU A 149 -24.64 1.90 -13.74
CA GLU A 149 -25.55 3.05 -13.54
C GLU A 149 -25.93 3.15 -12.06
#